data_AF-A0A2M8QNS7-F1
#
_entry.id   AF-A0A2M8QNS7-F1
#
_cell.length_a   1.000
_cell.length_b   1.000
_cell.length_c   1.000
_cell.angle_alpha   90.00
_cell.angle_beta   90.00
_cell.angle_gamma   90.00
#
_symmetry.space_group_name_H-M   'P 1'
#
loop_
_entity.id
_entity.type
_entity.pdbx_description
1 polymer ?
#
loop_
_entity_poly.entity_id
_entity_poly.type
_entity_poly.pdbx_seq_one_letter_code
_entity_poly.pdbx_strand_id
1 'polypeptide(L)'
;MSGKHSTTHIGPARAAWAAHFIDKEYIMLNPFQRACAAVFSGGDFSHVETIQQARDMHDTLFTFLMIELSTSEDCNSRDEAIRRLEAAVADIEQVIEAVRHADIATIGEADARMTSPARTVTLEFLPQSWVNDYAVALDIDHPNRWTIPLSLLLERFPTEQDWRDHDEDRDQMRYEGASPTWIRDWSGPFEIDVADGEDPWPKADTE
;
A
#
# COMPACT_ATOMS: atom_id res chain seq x y z
N MET A 1 -72.32 5.31 12.99
CA MET A 1 -71.47 5.44 11.78
C MET A 1 -70.04 5.19 12.22
N SER A 2 -69.49 4.01 11.91
CA SER A 2 -68.14 3.60 12.30
C SER A 2 -67.41 3.15 11.05
N GLY A 3 -66.40 3.92 10.63
CA GLY A 3 -65.60 3.68 9.43
C GLY A 3 -64.50 2.67 9.74
N LYS A 4 -64.49 1.55 9.02
CA LYS A 4 -63.41 0.57 9.06
C LYS A 4 -62.27 1.06 8.15
N HIS A 5 -61.13 1.42 8.74
CA HIS A 5 -59.88 1.56 7.99
C HIS A 5 -59.33 0.16 7.69
N SER A 6 -59.27 -0.18 6.41
CA SER A 6 -58.63 -1.39 5.92
C SER A 6 -57.15 -1.09 5.69
N THR A 7 -56.30 -1.52 6.63
CA THR A 7 -54.85 -1.48 6.47
C THR A 7 -54.44 -2.63 5.56
N THR A 8 -54.10 -2.33 4.31
CA THR A 8 -53.53 -3.32 3.37
C THR A 8 -52.18 -3.78 3.91
N HIS A 9 -52.12 -5.01 4.41
CA HIS A 9 -50.87 -5.66 4.77
C HIS A 9 -50.06 -5.91 3.50
N ILE A 10 -49.00 -5.12 3.30
CA ILE A 10 -47.99 -5.37 2.27
C ILE A 10 -47.07 -6.46 2.82
N GLY A 11 -47.15 -7.67 2.26
CA GLY A 11 -46.34 -8.81 2.69
C GLY A 11 -44.86 -8.69 2.27
N PRO A 12 -43.95 -9.44 2.93
CA PRO A 12 -42.49 -9.36 2.76
C PRO A 12 -41.98 -9.71 1.34
N ALA A 13 -42.81 -10.35 0.51
CA ALA A 13 -42.43 -10.76 -0.83
C ALA A 13 -42.19 -9.60 -1.83
N ARG A 14 -42.82 -8.42 -1.64
CA ARG A 14 -42.58 -7.25 -2.52
C ARG A 14 -41.33 -6.45 -2.15
N ALA A 15 -40.86 -6.53 -0.90
CA ALA A 15 -39.61 -5.90 -0.47
C ALA A 15 -38.38 -6.64 -1.02
N ALA A 16 -38.43 -7.98 -1.09
CA ALA A 16 -37.37 -8.79 -1.67
C ALA A 16 -37.18 -8.57 -3.18
N TRP A 17 -38.27 -8.35 -3.93
CA TRP A 17 -38.18 -8.01 -5.36
C TRP A 17 -37.62 -6.62 -5.63
N ALA A 18 -37.90 -5.64 -4.77
CA ALA A 18 -37.32 -4.30 -4.89
C ALA A 18 -35.82 -4.29 -4.57
N ALA A 19 -35.37 -5.02 -3.53
CA ALA A 19 -33.96 -5.16 -3.21
C ALA A 19 -33.18 -5.88 -4.33
N HIS A 20 -33.75 -6.94 -4.91
CA HIS A 20 -33.11 -7.70 -6.00
C HIS A 20 -33.02 -6.92 -7.33
N PHE A 21 -33.83 -5.88 -7.51
CA PHE A 21 -33.79 -4.99 -8.68
C PHE A 21 -32.94 -3.73 -8.46
N ILE A 22 -32.81 -3.26 -7.22
CA ILE A 22 -31.98 -2.09 -6.88
C ILE A 22 -30.47 -2.44 -6.88
N ASP A 23 -30.09 -3.69 -6.59
CA ASP A 23 -28.68 -4.12 -6.61
C ASP A 23 -28.12 -4.37 -8.03
N LYS A 24 -28.96 -4.66 -9.03
CA LYS A 24 -28.48 -5.00 -10.38
C LYS A 24 -27.92 -3.81 -11.16
N GLU A 25 -28.36 -2.60 -10.85
CA GLU A 25 -27.94 -1.38 -11.56
C GLU A 25 -26.61 -0.83 -11.02
N TYR A 26 -26.23 -1.18 -9.79
CA TYR A 26 -24.95 -0.79 -9.16
C TYR A 26 -23.80 -1.79 -9.36
N ILE A 27 -24.09 -3.00 -9.86
CA ILE A 27 -23.06 -4.04 -10.09
C ILE A 27 -22.57 -4.07 -11.55
N MET A 28 -23.42 -3.67 -12.50
CA MET A 28 -23.08 -3.68 -13.93
C MET A 28 -22.39 -2.38 -14.36
N LEU A 29 -21.44 -2.49 -15.30
CA LEU A 29 -20.81 -1.32 -15.90
C LEU A 29 -21.86 -0.41 -16.56
N ASN A 30 -21.77 0.90 -16.29
CA ASN A 30 -22.58 1.91 -16.95
C ASN A 30 -22.17 2.07 -18.43
N PRO A 31 -22.93 2.80 -19.25
CA PRO A 31 -22.65 2.92 -20.69
C PRO A 31 -21.25 3.46 -21.02
N PHE A 32 -20.69 4.36 -20.22
CA PHE A 32 -19.36 4.95 -20.46
C PHE A 32 -18.25 3.97 -20.09
N GLN A 33 -18.40 3.25 -18.98
CA GLN A 33 -17.50 2.17 -18.58
C GLN A 33 -17.48 1.05 -19.63
N ARG A 34 -18.65 0.63 -20.15
CA ARG A 34 -18.71 -0.36 -21.24
C ARG A 34 -18.05 0.13 -22.52
N ALA A 35 -18.22 1.42 -22.86
CA ALA A 35 -17.55 2.01 -24.01
C ALA A 35 -16.02 2.00 -23.84
N CYS A 36 -15.52 2.31 -22.63
CA CYS A 36 -14.11 2.22 -22.29
C CYS A 36 -13.59 0.77 -22.40
N ALA A 37 -14.28 -0.18 -21.79
CA ALA A 37 -13.92 -1.60 -21.85
C ALA A 37 -13.84 -2.16 -23.29
N ALA A 38 -14.72 -1.69 -24.18
CA ALA A 38 -14.73 -2.11 -25.57
C ALA A 38 -13.53 -1.62 -26.39
N VAL A 39 -12.83 -0.56 -25.96
CA VAL A 39 -11.73 0.05 -26.72
C VAL A 39 -10.36 -0.06 -26.02
N PHE A 40 -10.34 -0.14 -24.69
CA PHE A 40 -9.11 -0.17 -23.92
C PHE A 40 -8.26 -1.39 -24.28
N SER A 41 -6.95 -1.18 -24.45
CA SER A 41 -6.00 -2.19 -24.94
C SER A 41 -6.48 -2.91 -26.22
N GLY A 42 -7.13 -2.19 -27.14
CA GLY A 42 -7.64 -2.82 -28.36
C GLY A 42 -8.86 -3.73 -28.16
N GLY A 43 -9.53 -3.63 -27.01
CA GLY A 43 -10.74 -4.38 -26.69
C GLY A 43 -10.52 -5.66 -25.88
N ASP A 44 -9.31 -5.86 -25.33
CA ASP A 44 -8.99 -7.01 -24.47
C ASP A 44 -9.96 -7.14 -23.28
N PHE A 45 -10.52 -6.02 -22.83
CA PHE A 45 -11.42 -5.93 -21.69
C PHE A 45 -12.90 -5.87 -22.08
N SER A 46 -13.24 -6.06 -23.36
CA SER A 46 -14.63 -5.99 -23.87
C SER A 46 -15.59 -6.98 -23.22
N HIS A 47 -15.07 -8.02 -22.58
CA HIS A 47 -15.82 -9.05 -21.87
C HIS A 47 -16.12 -8.70 -20.40
N VAL A 48 -15.59 -7.58 -19.88
CA VAL A 48 -15.80 -7.15 -18.50
C VAL A 48 -17.20 -6.53 -18.37
N GLU A 49 -17.98 -7.02 -17.42
CA GLU A 49 -19.36 -6.61 -17.18
C GLU A 49 -19.57 -5.89 -15.85
N THR A 50 -18.62 -6.02 -14.91
CA THR A 50 -18.73 -5.44 -13.56
C THR A 50 -17.43 -4.78 -13.09
N ILE A 51 -17.54 -3.88 -12.10
CA ILE A 51 -16.37 -3.22 -11.49
C ILE A 51 -15.48 -4.21 -10.73
N GLN A 52 -16.08 -5.23 -10.11
CA GLN A 52 -15.29 -6.25 -9.42
C GLN A 52 -14.44 -7.04 -10.42
N GLN A 53 -15.01 -7.43 -11.57
CA GLN A 53 -14.24 -8.07 -12.64
C GLN A 53 -13.10 -7.18 -13.13
N ALA A 54 -13.35 -5.87 -13.32
CA ALA A 54 -12.29 -4.94 -13.69
C ALA A 54 -11.11 -4.93 -12.70
N ARG A 55 -11.40 -4.99 -11.38
CA ARG A 55 -10.38 -5.08 -10.33
C ARG A 55 -9.63 -6.41 -10.35
N ASP A 56 -10.33 -7.50 -10.63
CA ASP A 56 -9.76 -8.86 -10.70
C ASP A 56 -8.85 -9.04 -11.93
N MET A 57 -8.94 -8.15 -12.93
CA MET A 57 -7.98 -8.13 -14.05
C MET A 57 -6.58 -7.63 -13.66
N HIS A 58 -6.42 -7.04 -12.46
CA HIS A 58 -5.15 -6.51 -11.94
C HIS A 58 -4.44 -5.47 -12.82
N ASP A 59 -5.14 -4.88 -13.80
CA ASP A 59 -4.67 -3.73 -14.55
C ASP A 59 -5.10 -2.45 -13.84
N THR A 60 -4.12 -1.72 -13.28
CA THR A 60 -4.37 -0.55 -12.44
C THR A 60 -4.87 0.64 -13.23
N LEU A 61 -4.44 0.81 -14.48
CA LEU A 61 -4.91 1.90 -15.35
C LEU A 61 -6.34 1.64 -15.82
N PHE A 62 -6.64 0.41 -16.22
CA PHE A 62 -8.00 0.02 -16.57
C PHE A 62 -8.95 0.22 -15.38
N THR A 63 -8.55 -0.24 -14.20
CA THR A 63 -9.34 -0.07 -12.97
C THR A 63 -9.58 1.39 -12.63
N PHE A 64 -8.55 2.24 -12.76
CA PHE A 64 -8.67 3.69 -12.58
C PHE A 64 -9.72 4.30 -13.53
N LEU A 65 -9.65 3.97 -14.83
CA LEU A 65 -10.62 4.46 -15.81
C LEU A 65 -12.05 3.99 -15.51
N MET A 66 -12.21 2.75 -15.03
CA MET A 66 -13.52 2.26 -14.60
C MET A 66 -14.07 3.04 -13.39
N ILE A 67 -13.21 3.44 -12.45
CA ILE A 67 -13.62 4.24 -11.29
C ILE A 67 -13.99 5.66 -11.72
N GLU A 68 -13.16 6.33 -12.51
CA GLU A 68 -13.43 7.70 -12.98
C GLU A 68 -14.75 7.83 -13.75
N LEU A 69 -15.08 6.80 -14.53
CA LEU A 69 -16.31 6.76 -15.31
C LEU A 69 -17.52 6.27 -14.50
N SER A 70 -17.36 5.98 -13.22
CA SER A 70 -18.42 5.39 -12.40
C SER A 70 -19.46 6.42 -11.97
N THR A 71 -20.71 5.94 -11.85
CA THR A 71 -21.80 6.74 -11.30
C THR A 71 -21.56 7.14 -9.84
N SER A 72 -20.79 6.35 -9.08
CA SER A 72 -20.38 6.69 -7.71
C SER A 72 -19.42 7.89 -7.63
N GLU A 73 -18.70 8.18 -8.71
CA GLU A 73 -17.85 9.38 -8.84
C GLU A 73 -18.61 10.57 -9.48
N ASP A 74 -19.95 10.52 -9.42
CA ASP A 74 -20.88 11.47 -10.05
C ASP A 74 -20.76 11.58 -11.59
N CYS A 75 -20.13 10.59 -12.24
CA CYS A 75 -20.00 10.55 -13.69
C CYS A 75 -21.27 10.02 -14.37
N ASN A 76 -22.28 10.87 -14.48
CA ASN A 76 -23.63 10.51 -14.94
C ASN A 76 -24.00 11.04 -16.34
N SER A 77 -23.10 11.73 -17.02
CA SER A 77 -23.34 12.31 -18.35
C SER A 77 -22.15 12.11 -19.28
N ARG A 78 -22.40 12.20 -20.59
CA ARG A 78 -21.34 12.11 -21.59
C ARG A 78 -20.33 13.25 -21.42
N ASP A 79 -20.82 14.46 -21.19
CA ASP A 79 -19.98 15.64 -21.07
C ASP A 79 -19.09 15.54 -19.83
N GLU A 80 -19.62 15.02 -18.71
CA GLU A 80 -18.82 14.76 -17.51
C GLU A 80 -17.79 13.64 -17.74
N ALA A 81 -18.19 12.54 -18.38
CA ALA A 81 -17.27 11.45 -18.72
C ALA A 81 -16.09 11.95 -19.58
N ILE A 82 -16.37 12.75 -20.61
CA ILE A 82 -15.35 13.36 -21.46
C ILE A 82 -14.47 14.30 -20.64
N ARG A 83 -15.07 15.20 -19.85
CA ARG A 83 -14.33 16.17 -19.03
C ARG A 83 -13.36 15.48 -18.06
N ARG A 84 -13.77 14.36 -17.44
CA ARG A 84 -12.90 13.59 -16.52
C ARG A 84 -11.77 12.89 -17.26
N LEU A 85 -12.05 12.30 -18.42
CA LEU A 85 -11.00 11.70 -19.26
C LEU A 85 -10.01 12.74 -19.76
N GLU A 86 -10.47 13.92 -20.20
CA GLU A 86 -9.60 15.02 -20.61
C GLU A 86 -8.75 15.53 -19.45
N ALA A 87 -9.32 15.66 -18.24
CA ALA A 87 -8.56 16.02 -17.04
C ALA A 87 -7.48 14.96 -16.72
N ALA A 88 -7.83 13.68 -16.74
CA ALA A 88 -6.88 12.59 -16.51
C ALA A 88 -5.76 12.57 -17.57
N VAL A 89 -6.08 12.83 -18.84
CA VAL A 89 -5.08 12.96 -19.91
C VAL A 89 -4.16 14.15 -19.65
N ALA A 90 -4.69 15.32 -19.30
CA ALA A 90 -3.89 16.50 -19.00
C ALA A 90 -2.96 16.28 -17.80
N ASP A 91 -3.43 15.58 -16.76
CA ASP A 91 -2.60 15.21 -15.61
C ASP A 91 -1.48 14.23 -16.00
N ILE A 92 -1.81 13.20 -16.79
CA ILE A 92 -0.82 12.24 -17.30
C ILE A 92 0.21 12.93 -18.19
N GLU A 93 -0.20 13.85 -19.06
CA GLU A 93 0.71 14.62 -19.92
C GLU A 93 1.66 15.50 -19.09
N GLN A 94 1.18 16.13 -18.02
CA GLN A 94 2.03 16.88 -17.10
C GLN A 94 3.07 15.98 -16.42
N VAL A 95 2.66 14.78 -15.97
CA VAL A 95 3.57 13.80 -15.40
C VAL A 95 4.58 13.32 -16.44
N ILE A 96 4.16 13.04 -17.67
CA ILE A 96 5.06 12.65 -18.77
C ILE A 96 6.11 13.73 -19.00
N GLU A 97 5.72 15.01 -19.02
CA GLU A 97 6.66 16.09 -19.24
C GLU A 97 7.64 16.24 -18.07
N ALA A 98 7.14 16.11 -16.83
CA ALA A 98 8.01 16.06 -15.66
C ALA A 98 9.00 14.88 -15.73
N VAL A 99 8.57 13.70 -16.16
CA VAL A 99 9.41 12.51 -16.32
C VAL A 99 10.42 12.68 -17.47
N ARG A 100 10.05 13.31 -18.58
CA ARG A 100 10.97 13.62 -19.69
C ARG A 100 12.06 14.61 -19.30
N HIS A 101 11.70 15.58 -18.46
CA HIS A 101 12.64 16.56 -17.91
C HIS A 101 13.38 16.07 -16.67
N ALA A 102 12.97 14.94 -16.09
CA ALA A 102 13.76 14.27 -15.08
C ALA A 102 15.01 13.72 -15.75
N ASP A 103 16.07 14.52 -15.76
CA ASP A 103 17.40 14.06 -16.14
C ASP A 103 17.77 12.88 -15.24
N ILE A 104 17.99 11.71 -15.83
CA ILE A 104 18.56 10.55 -15.13
C ILE A 104 19.90 10.96 -14.47
N ALA A 105 20.61 11.93 -15.05
CA ALA A 105 21.80 12.55 -14.48
C ALA A 105 21.53 13.46 -13.27
N THR A 106 20.38 14.14 -13.19
CA THR A 106 20.02 15.00 -12.03
C THR A 106 19.49 14.14 -10.87
N ILE A 107 18.77 13.06 -11.17
CA ILE A 107 18.48 12.00 -10.18
C ILE A 107 19.80 11.37 -9.74
N GLY A 108 20.70 11.05 -10.67
CA GLY A 108 22.03 10.49 -10.39
C GLY A 108 23.00 11.45 -9.69
N GLU A 109 22.88 12.77 -9.84
CA GLU A 109 23.70 13.77 -9.14
C GLU A 109 23.16 14.07 -7.74
N ALA A 110 21.84 14.01 -7.54
CA ALA A 110 21.25 13.99 -6.20
C ALA A 110 21.62 12.71 -5.45
N ASP A 111 21.57 11.56 -6.14
CA ASP A 111 22.02 10.26 -5.63
C ASP A 111 23.55 10.25 -5.39
N ALA A 112 24.35 10.88 -6.27
CA ALA A 112 25.80 10.98 -6.11
C ALA A 112 26.23 11.97 -5.00
N ARG A 113 25.46 13.04 -4.76
CA ARG A 113 25.66 13.89 -3.56
C ARG A 113 25.21 13.18 -2.28
N MET A 114 24.35 12.15 -2.39
CA MET A 114 24.05 11.18 -1.33
C MET A 114 25.13 10.08 -1.19
N THR A 115 25.95 9.83 -2.21
CA THR A 115 27.14 8.96 -2.14
C THR A 115 28.38 9.63 -1.55
N SER A 116 28.23 10.30 -0.39
CA SER A 116 29.25 10.05 0.64
C SER A 116 29.21 8.55 0.95
N PRO A 117 30.30 7.87 1.38
CA PRO A 117 30.18 6.46 1.76
C PRO A 117 29.02 6.39 2.75
N ALA A 118 27.92 5.74 2.33
CA ALA A 118 26.69 5.73 3.10
C ALA A 118 27.09 5.24 4.47
N ARG A 119 26.98 6.11 5.50
CA ARG A 119 27.26 5.68 6.85
C ARG A 119 26.38 4.47 7.08
N THR A 120 26.97 3.41 7.57
CA THR A 120 26.25 2.20 7.89
C THR A 120 26.25 2.00 9.39
N VAL A 121 25.27 1.23 9.86
CA VAL A 121 25.16 0.78 11.24
C VAL A 121 25.07 -0.75 11.21
N THR A 122 25.71 -1.38 12.19
CA THR A 122 25.66 -2.83 12.37
C THR A 122 24.54 -3.17 13.35
N LEU A 123 23.64 -4.05 12.93
CA LEU A 123 22.63 -4.65 13.79
C LEU A 123 23.08 -6.03 14.25
N GLU A 124 22.62 -6.42 15.44
CA GLU A 124 22.87 -7.72 16.06
C GLU A 124 21.54 -8.40 16.40
N PHE A 125 21.42 -9.67 16.00
CA PHE A 125 20.28 -10.53 16.28
C PHE A 125 20.58 -11.37 17.52
N LEU A 126 19.65 -11.33 18.47
CA LEU A 126 19.72 -12.06 19.73
C LEU A 126 18.58 -13.10 19.72
N PRO A 127 18.80 -14.32 19.18
CA PRO A 127 17.78 -15.35 19.18
C PRO A 127 17.46 -15.78 20.60
N GLN A 128 16.19 -16.06 20.88
CA GLN A 128 15.73 -16.51 22.19
C GLN A 128 14.88 -17.79 22.06
N SER A 129 14.68 -18.48 23.19
CA SER A 129 13.74 -19.60 23.31
C SER A 129 12.87 -19.44 24.55
N TRP A 130 11.61 -19.87 24.44
CA TRP A 130 10.69 -19.91 25.58
C TRP A 130 11.05 -21.07 26.52
N VAL A 131 11.36 -20.75 27.77
CA VAL A 131 11.57 -21.70 28.86
C VAL A 131 10.69 -21.25 30.02
N ASN A 132 9.68 -22.03 30.40
CA ASN A 132 8.78 -21.72 31.53
C ASN A 132 8.23 -20.27 31.53
N ASP A 133 7.66 -19.85 30.40
CA ASP A 133 7.05 -18.52 30.19
C ASP A 133 8.00 -17.31 30.23
N TYR A 134 9.31 -17.53 30.15
CA TYR A 134 10.29 -16.47 29.90
C TYR A 134 11.16 -16.80 28.69
N ALA A 135 11.59 -15.76 27.99
CA ALA A 135 12.51 -15.90 26.85
C ALA A 135 13.96 -15.91 27.36
N VAL A 136 14.76 -16.86 26.87
CA VAL A 136 16.17 -17.02 27.21
C VAL A 136 17.00 -16.92 25.95
N ALA A 137 18.04 -16.09 25.97
CA ALA A 137 18.98 -15.97 24.87
C ALA A 137 19.63 -17.32 24.52
N LEU A 138 19.72 -17.59 23.23
CA LEU A 138 20.38 -18.78 22.69
C LEU A 138 21.79 -18.42 22.25
N ASP A 139 22.74 -19.25 22.65
CA ASP A 139 24.07 -19.25 22.06
C ASP A 139 24.00 -19.95 20.70
N ILE A 140 24.44 -19.26 19.65
CA ILE A 140 24.33 -19.73 18.27
C ILE A 140 25.68 -19.65 17.56
N ASP A 141 26.01 -20.70 16.82
CA ASP A 141 27.25 -20.78 16.03
C ASP A 141 27.05 -20.26 14.59
N HIS A 142 26.22 -19.23 14.43
CA HIS A 142 25.89 -18.64 13.14
C HIS A 142 26.14 -17.12 13.15
N PRO A 143 26.52 -16.52 12.01
CA PRO A 143 26.62 -15.07 11.91
C PRO A 143 25.29 -14.42 12.26
N ASN A 144 25.30 -13.61 13.32
CA ASN A 144 24.13 -12.94 13.90
C ASN A 144 24.16 -11.42 13.73
N ARG A 145 25.13 -10.89 12.97
CA ARG A 145 25.29 -9.45 12.71
C ARG A 145 25.18 -9.14 11.22
N TRP A 146 24.56 -8.02 10.90
CA TRP A 146 24.48 -7.51 9.52
C TRP A 146 24.47 -6.00 9.50
N THR A 147 24.80 -5.44 8.34
CA THR A 147 24.95 -4.00 8.15
C THR A 147 23.78 -3.46 7.34
N ILE A 148 23.27 -2.30 7.75
CA ILE A 148 22.24 -1.54 7.03
C ILE A 148 22.70 -0.08 6.82
N PRO A 149 22.10 0.67 5.88
CA PRO A 149 22.30 2.11 5.79
C PRO A 149 21.85 2.82 7.08
N LEU A 150 22.67 3.72 7.61
CA LEU A 150 22.32 4.54 8.78
C LEU A 150 21.09 5.41 8.50
N SER A 151 20.94 5.89 7.27
CA SER A 151 19.75 6.65 6.85
C SER A 151 18.47 5.83 7.00
N LEU A 152 18.50 4.54 6.66
CA LEU A 152 17.36 3.64 6.83
C LEU A 152 17.01 3.47 8.30
N LEU A 153 18.01 3.33 9.18
CA LEU A 153 17.79 3.29 10.63
C LEU A 153 17.13 4.58 11.12
N LEU A 154 17.71 5.75 10.79
CA LEU A 154 17.25 7.05 11.28
C LEU A 154 15.92 7.50 10.68
N GLU A 155 15.54 7.00 9.52
CA GLU A 155 14.21 7.23 8.93
C GLU A 155 13.11 6.56 9.75
N ARG A 156 13.36 5.33 10.23
CA ARG A 156 12.41 4.58 11.07
C ARG A 156 12.49 4.93 12.54
N PHE A 157 13.70 5.17 13.03
CA PHE A 157 14.01 5.48 14.42
C PHE A 157 14.85 6.75 14.53
N PRO A 158 14.22 7.93 14.41
CA PRO A 158 14.93 9.21 14.48
C PRO A 158 15.72 9.40 15.77
N THR A 159 15.25 8.80 16.88
CA THR A 159 15.90 8.86 18.20
C THR A 159 16.13 7.49 18.82
N GLU A 160 17.04 7.41 19.79
CA GLU A 160 17.24 6.18 20.59
C GLU A 160 15.96 5.79 21.35
N GLN A 161 15.15 6.76 21.76
CA GLN A 161 13.87 6.49 22.42
C GLN A 161 12.89 5.81 21.45
N ASP A 162 12.84 6.27 20.19
CA ASP A 162 12.01 5.62 19.16
C ASP A 162 12.43 4.16 18.95
N TRP A 163 13.73 3.87 18.95
CA TRP A 163 14.26 2.49 18.85
C TRP A 163 13.83 1.59 20.01
N ARG A 164 13.69 2.15 21.21
CA ARG A 164 13.28 1.41 22.42
C ARG A 164 11.78 1.22 22.52
N ASP A 165 10.99 2.18 22.01
CA ASP A 165 9.54 2.20 22.18
C ASP A 165 8.79 1.45 21.08
N HIS A 166 9.41 1.21 19.92
CA HIS A 166 8.78 0.54 18.77
C HIS A 166 9.39 -0.84 18.51
N ASP A 167 9.09 -1.79 19.39
CA ASP A 167 9.58 -3.18 19.31
C ASP A 167 9.14 -3.91 18.03
N GLU A 168 7.89 -3.75 17.60
CA GLU A 168 7.38 -4.36 16.36
C GLU A 168 8.15 -3.89 15.12
N ASP A 169 8.42 -2.58 15.00
CA ASP A 169 9.19 -2.03 13.87
C ASP A 169 10.65 -2.45 13.93
N ARG A 170 11.22 -2.52 15.14
CA ARG A 170 12.58 -3.00 15.37
C ARG A 170 12.71 -4.45 14.91
N ASP A 171 11.72 -5.29 15.19
CA ASP A 171 11.68 -6.68 14.73
C ASP A 171 11.66 -6.80 13.20
N GLN A 172 11.00 -5.87 12.50
CA GLN A 172 11.01 -5.84 11.03
C GLN A 172 12.40 -5.56 10.44
N MET A 173 13.34 -5.03 11.21
CA MET A 173 14.71 -4.75 10.74
C MET A 173 15.45 -6.03 10.32
N ARG A 174 15.00 -7.21 10.74
CA ARG A 174 15.52 -8.50 10.25
C ARG A 174 15.38 -8.70 8.74
N TYR A 175 14.47 -7.99 8.08
CA TYR A 175 14.26 -8.08 6.64
C TYR A 175 15.11 -7.08 5.84
N GLU A 176 15.81 -6.18 6.52
CA GLU A 176 16.55 -5.10 5.89
C GLU A 176 18.01 -5.46 5.57
N GLY A 177 18.56 -4.77 4.57
CA GLY A 177 19.95 -4.92 4.15
C GLY A 177 20.36 -6.37 3.86
N ALA A 178 21.55 -6.73 4.34
CA ALA A 178 22.16 -8.05 4.09
C ALA A 178 21.90 -9.08 5.22
N SER A 179 20.78 -8.95 5.95
CA SER A 179 20.42 -9.90 7.01
C SER A 179 20.45 -11.35 6.52
N PRO A 180 21.16 -12.28 7.20
CA PRO A 180 21.17 -13.70 6.89
C PRO A 180 19.78 -14.33 6.76
N THR A 181 19.60 -15.26 5.81
CA THR A 181 18.32 -15.93 5.56
C THR A 181 17.75 -16.61 6.81
N TRP A 182 18.61 -17.24 7.63
CA TRP A 182 18.17 -17.93 8.84
C TRP A 182 17.57 -16.98 9.89
N ILE A 183 17.99 -15.71 9.90
CA ILE A 183 17.44 -14.65 10.76
C ILE A 183 16.05 -14.24 10.26
N ARG A 184 15.87 -14.09 8.94
CA ARG A 184 14.58 -13.77 8.31
C ARG A 184 13.53 -14.86 8.52
N ASP A 185 13.99 -16.11 8.54
CA ASP A 185 13.15 -17.30 8.69
C ASP A 185 12.94 -17.71 10.17
N TRP A 186 13.53 -16.97 11.13
CA TRP A 186 13.41 -17.28 12.55
C TRP A 186 11.97 -17.11 13.05
N SER A 187 11.46 -18.15 13.70
CA SER A 187 10.07 -18.21 14.21
C SER A 187 9.94 -18.19 15.73
N GLY A 188 11.06 -18.22 16.46
CA GLY A 188 11.08 -18.08 17.91
C GLY A 188 11.07 -16.61 18.36
N PRO A 189 11.05 -16.35 19.68
CA PRO A 189 11.32 -15.01 20.19
C PRO A 189 12.76 -14.58 19.87
N PHE A 190 12.99 -13.28 19.78
CA PHE A 190 14.29 -12.70 19.53
C PHE A 190 14.28 -11.22 19.92
N GLU A 191 15.46 -10.63 19.96
CA GLU A 191 15.64 -9.18 19.98
C GLU A 191 16.61 -8.78 18.86
N ILE A 192 16.51 -7.53 18.42
CA ILE A 192 17.48 -6.90 17.53
C ILE A 192 18.04 -5.69 18.27
N ASP A 193 19.36 -5.58 18.32
CA ASP A 193 20.02 -4.41 18.90
C ASP A 193 21.00 -3.77 17.91
N VAL A 194 21.41 -2.54 18.19
CA VAL A 194 22.56 -1.92 17.54
C VAL A 194 23.82 -2.52 18.16
N ALA A 195 24.77 -2.94 17.33
CA ALA A 195 25.97 -3.60 17.82
C ALA A 195 26.77 -2.69 18.78
N ASP A 196 27.33 -3.30 19.82
CA ASP A 196 28.08 -2.60 20.86
C ASP A 196 29.07 -1.55 20.32
N GLY A 197 29.00 -0.35 20.89
CA GLY A 197 29.92 0.76 20.59
C GLY A 197 29.51 1.63 19.39
N GLU A 198 28.42 1.30 18.72
CA GLU A 198 27.80 2.18 17.73
C GLU A 198 26.73 3.07 18.39
N ASP A 199 26.88 4.39 18.26
CA ASP A 199 25.86 5.37 18.66
C ASP A 199 25.39 6.07 17.36
N PRO A 200 24.33 5.51 16.72
CA PRO A 200 23.90 5.98 15.41
C PRO A 200 23.12 7.30 15.49
N TRP A 201 22.58 7.65 16.66
CA TRP A 201 21.73 8.82 16.82
C TRP A 201 22.55 10.10 16.98
N PRO A 202 22.10 11.20 16.36
CA PRO A 202 22.74 12.50 16.57
C PRO A 202 22.58 12.89 18.05
N LYS A 203 23.70 13.18 18.71
CA LYS A 203 23.65 13.78 20.04
C LYS A 203 23.04 15.17 19.88
N ALA A 204 22.04 15.49 20.70
CA ALA A 204 21.58 16.86 20.81
C ALA A 204 22.80 17.73 21.12
N ASP A 205 23.04 18.75 20.29
CA ASP A 205 24.09 19.73 20.57
C ASP A 205 23.80 20.34 21.94
N THR A 206 24.55 19.90 22.95
CA THR A 206 24.59 20.58 24.25
C THR A 206 25.29 21.91 24.04
N GLU A 207 24.49 22.95 23.78
CA GLU A 207 24.87 24.35 24.02
C GLU A 207 25.10 24.61 25.53
#